data_AF-A0A4R1I7R1-F1
#
_entry.id   AF-A0A4R1I7R1-F1
#
_cell.length_a   1.000
_cell.length_b   1.000
_cell.length_c   1.000
_cell.angle_alpha   90.00
_cell.angle_beta   90.00
_cell.angle_gamma   90.00
#
_symmetry.space_group_name_H-M   'P 1'
#
loop_
_entity.id
_entity.type
_entity.pdbx_description
1 polymer ?
#
loop_
_entity_poly.entity_id
_entity_poly.type
_entity_poly.pdbx_seq_one_letter_code
_entity_poly.pdbx_strand_id
1 'polypeptide(L)'
;MPAPTKTSKPNVTPAARGTTKAPAKGAGSKEGAKAGIKAVAKPAKAAAVLAPEVAEPAAVLIISSKNYSSWSLRGFLLCRLAGLDVAEVAVSADDPAIRAELLLQSSSFLVPRLDHEGLRIWDTLAIAEYLHEWAPEAGLLPRNRAARAHCRSICGEMHSGFANLRSALPMNLKAHHPGFKVWAGAQGDILRIVTIWTECLKTYGGPYLFGAAPTMADAMYAPVCARFTTYDVPLDPASRAYCRTMLALPAMQEWLAAALAEPDEMEELDVEF
;
A
#
# COMPACT_ATOMS: atom_id res chain seq x y z
N MET A 1 -32.43 -36.59 -45.23
CA MET A 1 -32.78 -37.58 -44.19
C MET A 1 -32.50 -36.95 -42.82
N PRO A 2 -33.39 -37.12 -41.82
CA PRO A 2 -33.42 -36.34 -40.57
C PRO A 2 -32.81 -37.06 -39.34
N ALA A 3 -32.80 -36.34 -38.21
CA ALA A 3 -32.19 -36.59 -36.88
C ALA A 3 -32.72 -37.81 -36.08
N PRO A 4 -32.26 -38.02 -34.81
CA PRO A 4 -32.94 -37.36 -33.68
C PRO A 4 -31.97 -36.83 -32.59
N THR A 5 -32.09 -35.59 -32.08
CA THR A 5 -32.97 -35.11 -30.99
C THR A 5 -33.08 -35.99 -29.74
N LYS A 6 -32.62 -35.48 -28.58
CA LYS A 6 -33.35 -35.61 -27.30
C LYS A 6 -33.24 -34.33 -26.46
N THR A 7 -34.39 -33.71 -26.30
CA THR A 7 -34.81 -32.70 -25.33
C THR A 7 -35.18 -33.35 -23.98
N SER A 8 -35.04 -32.62 -22.88
CA SER A 8 -35.86 -32.79 -21.66
C SER A 8 -35.63 -31.66 -20.64
N LYS A 9 -36.58 -30.73 -20.54
CA LYS A 9 -36.96 -29.93 -19.35
C LYS A 9 -38.34 -30.46 -18.88
N PRO A 10 -38.97 -29.88 -17.83
CA PRO A 10 -38.57 -29.57 -16.45
C PRO A 10 -39.45 -30.38 -15.47
N ASN A 11 -39.30 -30.23 -14.14
CA ASN A 11 -40.41 -30.60 -13.25
C ASN A 11 -40.53 -29.65 -12.04
N VAL A 12 -41.78 -29.23 -11.79
CA VAL A 12 -42.22 -28.24 -10.80
C VAL A 12 -43.46 -28.82 -10.10
N THR A 13 -43.35 -28.97 -8.76
CA THR A 13 -44.37 -29.00 -7.67
C THR A 13 -45.51 -30.07 -7.70
N PRO A 14 -46.13 -30.41 -6.53
CA PRO A 14 -47.11 -29.55 -5.85
C PRO A 14 -47.07 -29.54 -4.30
N ALA A 15 -47.91 -28.65 -3.76
CA ALA A 15 -48.09 -28.17 -2.40
C ALA A 15 -48.83 -29.10 -1.40
N ALA A 16 -48.75 -28.76 -0.10
CA ALA A 16 -49.83 -28.90 0.90
C ALA A 16 -49.51 -27.96 2.10
N ARG A 17 -50.21 -26.83 2.30
CA ARG A 17 -51.43 -26.60 3.12
C ARG A 17 -51.44 -27.28 4.49
N GLY A 18 -51.45 -26.45 5.54
CA GLY A 18 -51.82 -26.82 6.90
C GLY A 18 -52.01 -25.57 7.77
N THR A 19 -53.26 -25.18 7.97
CA THR A 19 -53.78 -24.03 8.71
C THR A 19 -53.93 -24.27 10.22
N THR A 20 -54.27 -23.19 10.94
CA THR A 20 -54.95 -23.10 12.28
C THR A 20 -54.02 -22.93 13.48
N LYS A 21 -54.33 -22.19 14.56
CA LYS A 21 -55.31 -21.13 14.93
C LYS A 21 -54.95 -20.72 16.37
N ALA A 22 -55.17 -19.45 16.75
CA ALA A 22 -55.05 -18.92 18.12
C ALA A 22 -56.00 -19.60 19.13
N PRO A 23 -55.85 -19.40 20.47
CA PRO A 23 -56.45 -18.25 21.18
C PRO A 23 -55.48 -17.63 22.24
N ALA A 24 -55.48 -16.35 22.60
CA ALA A 24 -56.46 -15.42 23.17
C ALA A 24 -56.72 -15.52 24.70
N LYS A 25 -56.30 -14.44 25.38
CA LYS A 25 -56.83 -13.76 26.59
C LYS A 25 -56.66 -14.36 28.00
N GLY A 26 -56.19 -13.48 28.89
CA GLY A 26 -56.41 -13.52 30.34
C GLY A 26 -55.93 -12.22 30.99
N ALA A 27 -56.84 -11.25 31.15
CA ALA A 27 -56.64 -10.05 31.96
C ALA A 27 -57.11 -10.31 33.40
N GLY A 28 -56.44 -9.71 34.39
CA GLY A 28 -56.86 -9.76 35.78
C GLY A 28 -56.03 -8.82 36.65
N SER A 29 -56.56 -7.61 36.85
CA SER A 29 -56.13 -6.62 37.84
C SER A 29 -56.65 -6.97 39.23
N LYS A 30 -55.87 -6.69 40.29
CA LYS A 30 -56.38 -6.22 41.59
C LYS A 30 -55.35 -5.36 42.33
N GLU A 31 -55.86 -4.25 42.84
CA GLU A 31 -55.23 -3.25 43.71
C GLU A 31 -54.84 -3.80 45.08
N GLY A 32 -53.89 -3.13 45.73
CA GLY A 32 -53.59 -3.25 47.16
C GLY A 32 -52.59 -2.18 47.60
N ALA A 33 -53.10 -1.05 48.10
CA ALA A 33 -52.32 0.04 48.66
C ALA A 33 -51.75 -0.30 50.05
N LYS A 34 -50.50 0.12 50.35
CA LYS A 34 -50.16 1.14 51.37
C LYS A 34 -48.68 1.15 51.78
N ALA A 35 -48.30 2.35 52.22
CA ALA A 35 -47.23 2.72 53.16
C ALA A 35 -45.86 3.02 52.55
N GLY A 36 -45.50 4.30 52.65
CA GLY A 36 -44.31 4.88 52.06
C GLY A 36 -43.04 4.68 52.89
N ILE A 37 -41.91 4.89 52.22
CA ILE A 37 -40.62 5.15 52.83
C ILE A 37 -39.97 6.30 52.04
N LYS A 38 -39.47 7.27 52.81
CA LYS A 38 -38.93 8.56 52.39
C LYS A 38 -37.77 8.42 51.39
N ALA A 39 -37.74 9.38 50.46
CA ALA A 39 -36.65 9.63 49.53
C ALA A 39 -35.32 9.88 50.26
N VAL A 40 -34.26 9.21 49.79
CA VAL A 40 -32.87 9.58 50.07
C VAL A 40 -32.27 10.04 48.75
N ALA A 41 -31.97 11.33 48.66
CA ALA A 41 -31.35 11.94 47.49
C ALA A 41 -29.94 11.35 47.28
N LYS A 42 -29.68 10.85 46.07
CA LYS A 42 -28.35 10.43 45.61
C LYS A 42 -27.57 11.69 45.22
N PRO A 43 -26.28 11.83 45.59
CA PRO A 43 -25.51 13.01 45.19
C PRO A 43 -25.29 12.99 43.67
N ALA A 44 -25.41 14.16 43.04
CA ALA A 44 -25.09 14.36 41.64
C ALA A 44 -23.62 14.03 41.39
N LYS A 45 -23.34 13.14 40.43
CA LYS A 45 -21.99 12.92 39.92
C LYS A 45 -21.52 14.23 39.28
N ALA A 46 -20.43 14.78 39.79
CA ALA A 46 -19.67 15.81 39.10
C ALA A 46 -19.31 15.30 37.69
N ALA A 47 -19.66 16.06 36.66
CA ALA A 47 -19.21 15.81 35.31
C ALA A 47 -17.68 15.96 35.31
N ALA A 48 -16.98 14.83 35.16
CA ALA A 48 -15.56 14.83 34.87
C ALA A 48 -15.40 15.56 33.53
N VAL A 49 -14.67 16.68 33.55
CA VAL A 49 -14.16 17.32 32.35
C VAL A 49 -13.25 16.28 31.69
N LEU A 50 -13.73 15.69 30.60
CA LEU A 50 -12.93 14.84 29.74
C LEU A 50 -11.73 15.68 29.29
N ALA A 51 -10.52 15.16 29.56
CA ALA A 51 -9.30 15.68 28.99
C ALA A 51 -9.47 15.80 27.46
N PRO A 52 -8.82 16.77 26.80
CA PRO A 52 -8.93 16.90 25.35
C PRO A 52 -8.47 15.57 24.74
N GLU A 53 -9.37 14.96 23.97
CA GLU A 53 -9.07 13.83 23.10
C GLU A 53 -7.93 14.28 22.20
N VAL A 54 -6.74 13.73 22.44
CA VAL A 54 -5.59 13.95 21.57
C VAL A 54 -6.03 13.42 20.22
N ALA A 55 -6.30 14.32 19.26
CA ALA A 55 -6.68 13.94 17.92
C ALA A 55 -5.62 12.97 17.41
N GLU A 56 -5.97 11.68 17.29
CA GLU A 56 -5.09 10.72 16.68
C GLU A 56 -4.76 11.23 15.27
N PRO A 57 -3.50 11.15 14.82
CA PRO A 57 -3.17 11.54 13.46
C PRO A 57 -4.12 10.81 12.51
N ALA A 58 -4.81 11.58 11.66
CA ALA A 58 -5.89 11.07 10.82
C ALA A 58 -5.44 9.88 9.95
N ALA A 59 -4.16 9.83 9.58
CA ALA A 59 -3.51 8.71 8.91
C ALA A 59 -2.10 8.45 9.48
N VAL A 60 -1.73 7.17 9.63
CA VAL A 60 -0.39 6.75 10.08
C VAL A 60 0.20 5.77 9.06
N LEU A 61 1.42 6.06 8.60
CA LEU A 61 2.19 5.13 7.78
C LEU A 61 3.31 4.52 8.63
N ILE A 62 3.25 3.22 8.80
CA ILE A 62 4.28 2.46 9.49
C ILE A 62 5.32 2.04 8.47
N ILE A 63 6.57 2.36 8.76
CA ILE A 63 7.73 2.16 7.88
C ILE A 63 8.89 1.52 8.66
N SER A 64 9.84 0.94 7.96
CA SER A 64 11.14 0.56 8.50
C SER A 64 12.19 1.63 8.14
N SER A 65 13.44 1.25 7.82
CA SER A 65 14.49 2.23 7.50
C SER A 65 14.20 2.98 6.20
N LYS A 66 14.30 4.31 6.23
CA LYS A 66 14.22 5.13 5.03
C LYS A 66 15.43 4.95 4.11
N ASN A 67 16.60 4.66 4.67
CA ASN A 67 17.80 4.40 3.89
C ASN A 67 17.72 3.08 3.10
N TYR A 68 17.20 2.01 3.72
CA TYR A 68 17.29 0.65 3.17
C TYR A 68 15.96 0.08 2.63
N SER A 69 14.80 0.53 3.14
CA SER A 69 13.50 -0.06 2.79
C SER A 69 12.92 0.48 1.50
N SER A 70 13.09 -0.28 0.43
CA SER A 70 12.42 0.00 -0.85
C SER A 70 10.88 -0.13 -0.77
N TRP A 71 10.35 -0.91 0.15
CA TRP A 71 8.91 -1.08 0.34
C TRP A 71 8.31 0.13 1.05
N SER A 72 8.95 0.62 2.11
CA SER A 72 8.52 1.81 2.84
C SER A 72 8.51 3.06 1.95
N LEU A 73 9.54 3.23 1.12
CA LEU A 73 9.59 4.32 0.13
C LEU A 73 8.37 4.30 -0.81
N ARG A 74 7.98 3.12 -1.30
CA ARG A 74 6.79 2.98 -2.17
C ARG A 74 5.52 3.42 -1.44
N GLY A 75 5.29 2.93 -0.22
CA GLY A 75 4.12 3.30 0.59
C GLY A 75 4.05 4.80 0.84
N PHE A 76 5.18 5.41 1.18
CA PHE A 76 5.29 6.84 1.40
C PHE A 76 4.97 7.66 0.14
N LEU A 77 5.59 7.32 -0.99
CA LEU A 77 5.32 8.02 -2.24
C LEU A 77 3.86 7.88 -2.66
N LEU A 78 3.24 6.70 -2.49
CA LEU A 78 1.83 6.51 -2.78
C LEU A 78 0.93 7.45 -1.96
N CYS A 79 1.19 7.60 -0.66
CA CYS A 79 0.45 8.54 0.20
C CYS A 79 0.63 9.98 -0.27
N ARG A 80 1.87 10.40 -0.55
CA ARG A 80 2.17 11.76 -1.03
C ARG A 80 1.53 12.04 -2.39
N LEU A 81 1.57 11.09 -3.32
CA LEU A 81 0.92 11.22 -4.64
C LEU A 81 -0.60 11.26 -4.53
N ALA A 82 -1.19 10.58 -3.55
CA ALA A 82 -2.62 10.65 -3.25
C ALA A 82 -3.05 11.97 -2.58
N GLY A 83 -2.09 12.79 -2.15
CA GLY A 83 -2.35 13.98 -1.34
C GLY A 83 -2.72 13.66 0.11
N LEU A 84 -2.39 12.47 0.60
CA LEU A 84 -2.61 12.07 1.99
C LEU A 84 -1.40 12.43 2.85
N ASP A 85 -1.61 13.33 3.82
CA ASP A 85 -0.64 13.58 4.87
C ASP A 85 -0.70 12.47 5.91
N VAL A 86 0.44 11.82 6.14
CA VAL A 86 0.58 10.71 7.09
C VAL A 86 1.57 11.07 8.18
N ALA A 87 1.27 10.68 9.41
CA ALA A 87 2.30 10.58 10.44
C ALA A 87 3.12 9.30 10.20
N GLU A 88 4.44 9.41 10.16
CA GLU A 88 5.31 8.26 9.93
C GLU A 88 5.77 7.67 11.25
N VAL A 89 5.60 6.36 11.41
CA VAL A 89 6.07 5.63 12.59
C VAL A 89 7.09 4.58 12.13
N ALA A 90 8.35 4.82 12.46
CA ALA A 90 9.42 3.87 12.20
C ALA A 90 9.35 2.72 13.22
N VAL A 91 9.36 1.47 12.74
CA VAL A 91 9.52 0.29 13.58
C VAL A 91 11.00 -0.09 13.68
N SER A 92 11.41 -0.54 14.88
CA SER A 92 12.81 -0.88 15.15
C SER A 92 13.29 -2.04 14.27
N ALA A 93 14.52 -1.95 13.77
CA ALA A 93 15.21 -3.02 13.06
C ALA A 93 15.49 -4.25 13.95
N ASP A 94 15.39 -4.10 15.28
CA ASP A 94 15.49 -5.22 16.23
C ASP A 94 14.27 -6.15 16.21
N ASP A 95 13.15 -5.73 15.60
CA ASP A 95 12.01 -6.60 15.34
C ASP A 95 12.41 -7.65 14.28
N PRO A 96 12.39 -8.96 14.60
CA PRO A 96 12.79 -10.02 13.67
C PRO A 96 12.04 -9.99 12.33
N ALA A 97 10.78 -9.55 12.31
CA ALA A 97 10.02 -9.43 11.07
C ALA A 97 10.52 -8.28 10.19
N ILE A 98 10.97 -7.19 10.80
CA ILE A 98 11.52 -6.02 10.09
C ILE A 98 12.94 -6.30 9.62
N ARG A 99 13.75 -6.98 10.44
CA ARG A 99 15.06 -7.48 10.02
C ARG A 99 14.95 -8.38 8.79
N ALA A 100 13.93 -9.23 8.72
CA ALA A 100 13.69 -10.06 7.54
C ALA A 100 13.35 -9.24 6.28
N GLU A 101 12.58 -8.15 6.40
CA GLU A 101 12.32 -7.24 5.27
C GLU A 101 13.62 -6.62 4.75
N LEU A 102 14.43 -6.08 5.65
CA LEU A 102 15.65 -5.36 5.33
C LEU A 102 16.70 -6.29 4.72
N LEU A 103 16.89 -7.48 5.30
CA LEU A 103 17.87 -8.46 4.82
C LEU A 103 17.42 -9.19 3.55
N LEU A 104 16.15 -9.58 3.45
CA LEU A 104 15.64 -10.37 2.32
C LEU A 104 15.08 -9.51 1.19
N GLN A 105 14.99 -8.20 1.40
CA GLN A 105 14.37 -7.23 0.48
C GLN A 105 12.97 -7.64 0.01
N SER A 106 12.26 -8.37 0.88
CA SER A 106 10.90 -8.84 0.69
C SER A 106 9.98 -8.00 1.57
N SER A 107 8.71 -7.83 1.17
CA SER A 107 7.73 -7.23 2.07
C SER A 107 7.56 -8.19 3.26
N SER A 108 8.00 -7.80 4.46
CA SER A 108 7.64 -8.56 5.66
C SER A 108 6.19 -8.29 6.03
N PHE A 109 5.62 -9.15 6.89
CA PHE A 109 4.17 -9.39 6.97
C PHE A 109 3.25 -8.17 7.14
N LEU A 110 3.73 -6.98 7.52
CA LEU A 110 2.89 -5.78 7.69
C LEU A 110 3.62 -4.44 7.46
N VAL A 111 4.74 -4.34 6.73
CA VAL A 111 5.42 -3.04 6.47
C VAL A 111 5.77 -2.87 4.98
N PRO A 112 5.43 -1.74 4.35
CA PRO A 112 4.66 -0.61 4.90
C PRO A 112 3.21 -0.99 5.22
N ARG A 113 2.65 -0.32 6.22
CA ARG A 113 1.22 -0.40 6.55
C ARG A 113 0.65 0.98 6.76
N LEU A 114 -0.47 1.24 6.10
CA LEU A 114 -1.26 2.44 6.27
C LEU A 114 -2.42 2.14 7.22
N ASP A 115 -2.48 2.87 8.34
CA ASP A 115 -3.63 2.94 9.21
C ASP A 115 -4.39 4.24 8.89
N HIS A 116 -5.60 4.13 8.31
CA HIS A 116 -6.38 5.28 7.84
C HIS A 116 -7.88 4.93 7.88
N GLU A 117 -8.72 5.86 8.38
CA GLU A 117 -10.19 5.69 8.48
C GLU A 117 -10.62 4.38 9.19
N GLY A 118 -9.86 3.94 10.19
CA GLY A 118 -10.13 2.71 10.94
C GLY A 118 -9.75 1.41 10.21
N LEU A 119 -9.17 1.51 9.00
CA LEU A 119 -8.64 0.41 8.23
C LEU A 119 -7.14 0.24 8.51
N ARG A 120 -6.67 -1.00 8.42
CA ARG A 120 -5.24 -1.34 8.42
C ARG A 120 -4.94 -1.99 7.07
N ILE A 121 -4.22 -1.28 6.22
CA ILE A 121 -3.88 -1.74 4.87
C ILE A 121 -2.38 -2.02 4.82
N TRP A 122 -2.02 -3.29 4.74
CA TRP A 122 -0.66 -3.75 4.45
C TRP A 122 -0.60 -4.20 2.99
N ASP A 123 0.60 -4.17 2.40
CA ASP A 123 0.90 -4.36 0.97
C ASP A 123 0.82 -3.05 0.13
N THR A 124 1.87 -2.78 -0.66
CA THR A 124 1.95 -1.52 -1.43
C THR A 124 0.94 -1.45 -2.57
N LEU A 125 0.55 -2.57 -3.18
CA LEU A 125 -0.51 -2.57 -4.19
C LEU A 125 -1.88 -2.35 -3.53
N ALA A 126 -2.11 -2.96 -2.36
CA ALA A 126 -3.35 -2.73 -1.61
C ALA A 126 -3.46 -1.26 -1.16
N ILE A 127 -2.38 -0.67 -0.65
CA ILE A 127 -2.30 0.76 -0.31
C ILE A 127 -2.59 1.62 -1.55
N ALA A 128 -1.99 1.32 -2.70
CA ALA A 128 -2.20 2.09 -3.92
C ALA A 128 -3.66 2.03 -4.43
N GLU A 129 -4.28 0.85 -4.43
CA GLU A 129 -5.68 0.71 -4.85
C GLU A 129 -6.63 1.37 -3.85
N TYR A 130 -6.39 1.22 -2.55
CA TYR A 130 -7.14 1.93 -1.51
C TYR A 130 -7.09 3.45 -1.70
N LEU A 131 -5.88 4.00 -1.90
CA LEU A 131 -5.71 5.44 -2.13
C LEU A 131 -6.32 5.89 -3.46
N HIS A 132 -6.34 5.03 -4.48
CA HIS A 132 -7.02 5.33 -5.75
C HIS A 132 -8.55 5.38 -5.59
N GLU A 133 -9.13 4.52 -4.74
CA GLU A 133 -10.55 4.54 -4.40
C GLU A 133 -10.91 5.74 -3.51
N TRP A 134 -10.05 6.06 -2.54
CA TRP A 134 -10.24 7.17 -1.61
C TRP A 134 -10.08 8.54 -2.26
N ALA A 135 -9.04 8.71 -3.10
CA ALA A 135 -8.74 9.95 -3.83
C ALA A 135 -8.62 9.69 -5.35
N PRO A 136 -9.74 9.44 -6.05
CA PRO A 136 -9.71 9.12 -7.48
C PRO A 136 -9.15 10.25 -8.36
N GLU A 137 -9.31 11.49 -7.93
CA GLU A 137 -8.78 12.68 -8.64
C GLU A 137 -7.27 12.85 -8.50
N ALA A 138 -6.61 12.13 -7.57
CA ALA A 138 -5.15 12.16 -7.44
C ALA A 138 -4.42 11.53 -8.64
N GLY A 139 -5.13 10.76 -9.48
CA GLY A 139 -4.57 10.26 -10.73
C GLY A 139 -3.52 9.15 -10.56
N LEU A 140 -3.53 8.43 -9.44
CA LEU A 140 -2.64 7.27 -9.21
C LEU A 140 -2.71 6.20 -10.30
N LEU A 141 -3.84 6.14 -11.02
CA LEU A 141 -4.00 5.31 -12.21
C LEU A 141 -4.48 6.14 -13.40
N PRO A 142 -4.04 5.81 -14.63
CA PRO A 142 -4.54 6.46 -15.84
C PRO A 142 -6.06 6.37 -16.00
N ARG A 143 -6.67 7.40 -16.60
CA ARG A 143 -8.13 7.42 -16.87
C ARG A 143 -8.54 6.37 -17.91
N ASN A 144 -7.73 6.18 -18.96
CA ASN A 144 -8.02 5.20 -20.01
C ASN A 144 -7.92 3.77 -19.45
N ARG A 145 -8.92 2.93 -19.74
CA ARG A 145 -9.01 1.56 -19.23
C ARG A 145 -7.81 0.68 -19.63
N ALA A 146 -7.34 0.78 -20.88
CA ALA A 146 -6.21 -0.01 -21.36
C ALA A 146 -4.89 0.42 -20.71
N ALA A 147 -4.66 1.74 -20.62
CA ALA A 147 -3.49 2.29 -19.92
C ALA A 147 -3.51 1.92 -18.43
N ARG A 148 -4.68 1.95 -17.78
CA ARG A 148 -4.84 1.53 -16.38
C ARG A 148 -4.54 0.05 -16.17
N ALA A 149 -4.99 -0.82 -17.08
CA ALA A 149 -4.66 -2.23 -17.04
C ALA A 149 -3.14 -2.45 -17.19
N HIS A 150 -2.50 -1.76 -18.13
CA HIS A 150 -1.05 -1.82 -18.31
C HIS A 150 -0.30 -1.32 -17.06
N CYS A 151 -0.74 -0.21 -16.45
CA CYS A 151 -0.18 0.32 -15.21
C CYS A 151 -0.18 -0.73 -14.10
N ARG A 152 -1.31 -1.39 -13.86
CA ARG A 152 -1.42 -2.47 -12.88
C ARG A 152 -0.51 -3.65 -13.20
N SER A 153 -0.41 -4.05 -14.46
CA SER A 153 0.48 -5.16 -14.85
C SER A 153 1.93 -4.91 -14.49
N ILE A 154 2.47 -3.71 -14.80
CA ILE A 154 3.87 -3.42 -14.49
C ILE A 154 4.10 -3.16 -13.00
N CYS A 155 3.10 -2.64 -12.30
CA CYS A 155 3.14 -2.56 -10.84
C CYS A 155 3.20 -3.95 -10.22
N GLY A 156 2.38 -4.89 -10.71
CA GLY A 156 2.40 -6.29 -10.30
C GLY A 156 3.74 -6.97 -10.56
N GLU A 157 4.30 -6.78 -11.77
CA GLU A 157 5.62 -7.31 -12.11
C GLU A 157 6.72 -6.75 -11.19
N MET A 158 6.69 -5.44 -10.89
CA MET A 158 7.60 -4.80 -9.94
C MET A 158 7.34 -5.18 -8.49
N HIS A 159 6.14 -5.62 -8.14
CA HIS A 159 5.78 -6.08 -6.81
C HIS A 159 6.33 -7.50 -6.59
N SER A 160 6.01 -8.46 -7.47
CA SER A 160 6.34 -9.88 -7.29
C SER A 160 7.66 -10.34 -7.93
N GLY A 161 8.31 -9.51 -8.76
CA GLY A 161 9.47 -9.89 -9.55
C GLY A 161 10.79 -9.23 -9.16
N PHE A 162 11.79 -9.36 -10.04
CA PHE A 162 13.09 -8.69 -9.97
C PHE A 162 13.93 -9.02 -8.71
N ALA A 163 13.86 -10.27 -8.25
CA ALA A 163 14.56 -10.72 -7.06
C ALA A 163 16.09 -10.63 -7.20
N ASN A 164 16.63 -10.92 -8.39
CA ASN A 164 18.08 -10.87 -8.62
C ASN A 164 18.58 -9.42 -8.59
N LEU A 165 17.86 -8.50 -9.21
CA LEU A 165 18.18 -7.07 -9.11
C LEU A 165 18.17 -6.60 -7.66
N ARG A 166 17.11 -6.95 -6.92
CA ARG A 166 16.97 -6.54 -5.52
C ARG A 166 18.18 -7.03 -4.71
N SER A 167 18.45 -8.34 -4.78
CA SER A 167 19.57 -8.93 -4.05
C SER A 167 20.93 -8.37 -4.45
N ALA A 168 21.16 -8.08 -5.73
CA ALA A 168 22.46 -7.63 -6.23
C ALA A 168 22.73 -6.15 -6.02
N LEU A 169 21.67 -5.32 -6.03
CA LEU A 169 21.77 -3.85 -5.93
C LEU A 169 20.83 -3.33 -4.83
N PRO A 170 21.04 -3.66 -3.54
CA PRO A 170 20.21 -3.19 -2.42
C PRO A 170 19.97 -1.69 -2.45
N MET A 171 18.83 -1.22 -1.93
CA MET A 171 18.68 0.22 -1.76
C MET A 171 19.55 0.67 -0.59
N ASN A 172 20.45 1.62 -0.83
CA ASN A 172 21.19 2.36 0.19
C ASN A 172 21.32 3.81 -0.33
N LEU A 173 20.50 4.70 0.22
CA LEU A 173 20.40 6.09 -0.23
C LEU A 173 21.58 6.96 0.24
N LYS A 174 22.33 6.51 1.24
CA LYS A 174 23.58 7.15 1.70
C LYS A 174 24.80 6.77 0.86
N ALA A 175 24.73 5.66 0.12
CA ALA A 175 25.86 5.14 -0.64
C ALA A 175 25.94 5.68 -2.07
N HIS A 176 27.16 5.68 -2.62
CA HIS A 176 27.43 5.83 -4.04
C HIS A 176 28.60 4.94 -4.44
N HIS A 177 28.37 4.05 -5.40
CA HIS A 177 29.31 3.03 -5.87
C HIS A 177 29.58 3.20 -7.36
N PRO A 178 30.44 4.16 -7.75
CA PRO A 178 30.72 4.42 -9.14
C PRO A 178 31.40 3.23 -9.82
N GLY A 179 30.89 2.85 -11.00
CA GLY A 179 31.45 1.73 -11.78
C GLY A 179 31.20 0.35 -11.18
N PHE A 180 30.20 0.21 -10.29
CA PHE A 180 29.84 -1.08 -9.70
C PHE A 180 29.59 -2.14 -10.76
N LYS A 181 30.20 -3.32 -10.60
CA LYS A 181 30.09 -4.41 -11.57
C LYS A 181 28.79 -5.19 -11.35
N VAL A 182 27.83 -4.99 -12.24
CA VAL A 182 26.61 -5.80 -12.27
C VAL A 182 26.90 -7.18 -12.86
N TRP A 183 26.68 -8.23 -12.06
CA TRP A 183 26.85 -9.62 -12.49
C TRP A 183 25.66 -10.12 -13.32
N ALA A 184 25.89 -11.14 -14.15
CA ALA A 184 24.94 -11.60 -15.17
C ALA A 184 23.52 -11.89 -14.67
N GLY A 185 23.35 -12.34 -13.41
CA GLY A 185 22.06 -12.65 -12.82
C GLY A 185 21.11 -11.45 -12.69
N ALA A 186 21.64 -10.26 -12.40
CA ALA A 186 20.85 -9.04 -12.29
C ALA A 186 20.64 -8.33 -13.63
N GLN A 187 21.48 -8.63 -14.64
CA GLN A 187 21.40 -8.00 -15.96
C GLN A 187 20.07 -8.28 -16.66
N GLY A 188 19.53 -9.49 -16.53
CA GLY A 188 18.22 -9.85 -17.10
C GLY A 188 17.07 -9.00 -16.53
N ASP A 189 17.06 -8.82 -15.20
CA ASP A 189 16.09 -7.97 -14.51
C ASP A 189 16.21 -6.51 -14.94
N ILE A 190 17.44 -5.97 -15.02
CA ILE A 190 17.69 -4.61 -15.48
C ILE A 190 17.18 -4.41 -16.91
N LEU A 191 17.50 -5.34 -17.82
CA LEU A 191 17.04 -5.27 -19.21
C LEU A 191 15.52 -5.27 -19.30
N ARG A 192 14.84 -6.10 -18.49
CA ARG A 192 13.37 -6.12 -18.47
C ARG A 192 12.80 -4.80 -17.95
N ILE A 193 13.36 -4.23 -16.89
CA ILE A 193 12.92 -2.92 -16.37
C ILE A 193 13.10 -1.81 -17.40
N VAL A 194 14.28 -1.73 -18.03
CA VAL A 194 14.56 -0.74 -19.07
C VAL A 194 13.60 -0.91 -20.26
N THR A 195 13.25 -2.15 -20.61
CA THR A 195 12.24 -2.44 -21.64
C THR A 195 10.88 -1.88 -21.24
N ILE A 196 10.41 -2.16 -20.01
CA ILE A 196 9.14 -1.62 -19.49
C ILE A 196 9.13 -0.10 -19.55
N TRP A 197 10.18 0.56 -19.07
CA TRP A 197 10.28 2.02 -19.06
C TRP A 197 10.28 2.59 -20.48
N THR A 198 11.07 2.01 -21.38
CA THR A 198 11.15 2.45 -22.78
C THR A 198 9.79 2.32 -23.47
N GLU A 199 9.11 1.20 -23.30
CA GLU A 199 7.77 0.97 -23.86
C GLU A 199 6.75 1.97 -23.31
N CYS A 200 6.76 2.20 -21.99
CA CYS A 200 5.88 3.15 -21.33
C CYS A 200 6.13 4.60 -21.78
N LEU A 201 7.37 5.08 -21.71
CA LEU A 201 7.75 6.43 -22.11
C LEU A 201 7.45 6.68 -23.60
N LYS A 202 7.67 5.69 -24.47
CA LYS A 202 7.32 5.78 -25.90
C LYS A 202 5.82 5.81 -26.12
N THR A 203 5.06 5.01 -25.39
CA THR A 203 3.61 4.86 -25.60
C THR A 203 2.82 6.02 -25.02
N TYR A 204 3.23 6.54 -23.86
CA TYR A 204 2.48 7.52 -23.07
C TYR A 204 3.12 8.92 -23.05
N GLY A 205 4.31 9.08 -23.64
CA GLY A 205 4.94 10.37 -23.92
C GLY A 205 5.81 10.96 -22.80
N GLY A 206 5.83 10.35 -21.61
CA GLY A 206 6.64 10.84 -20.49
C GLY A 206 6.14 12.16 -19.88
N PRO A 207 6.89 12.74 -18.92
CA PRO A 207 8.18 12.28 -18.42
C PRO A 207 8.07 11.13 -17.40
N TYR A 208 6.86 10.83 -16.92
CA TYR A 208 6.54 9.68 -16.08
C TYR A 208 6.05 8.51 -16.91
N LEU A 209 6.02 7.30 -16.34
CA LEU A 209 5.71 6.08 -17.08
C LEU A 209 4.36 6.14 -17.81
N PHE A 210 3.37 6.85 -17.26
CA PHE A 210 2.05 7.00 -17.88
C PHE A 210 1.70 8.44 -18.30
N GLY A 211 2.72 9.27 -18.55
CA GLY A 211 2.57 10.59 -19.16
C GLY A 211 3.03 11.75 -18.26
N ALA A 212 2.27 12.84 -18.26
CA ALA A 212 2.70 14.12 -17.70
C ALA A 212 2.78 14.15 -16.16
N ALA A 213 2.07 13.26 -15.48
CA ALA A 213 1.99 13.20 -14.02
C ALA A 213 2.41 11.81 -13.51
N PRO A 214 3.02 11.73 -12.32
CA PRO A 214 3.38 10.46 -11.71
C PRO A 214 2.13 9.66 -11.33
N THR A 215 2.24 8.34 -11.46
CA THR A 215 1.22 7.35 -11.12
C THR A 215 1.76 6.38 -10.07
N MET A 216 0.93 5.42 -9.64
CA MET A 216 1.40 4.35 -8.75
C MET A 216 2.56 3.55 -9.36
N ALA A 217 2.64 3.42 -10.69
CA ALA A 217 3.78 2.77 -11.33
C ALA A 217 5.09 3.48 -11.04
N ASP A 218 5.08 4.81 -11.10
CA ASP A 218 6.25 5.62 -10.81
C ASP A 218 6.69 5.43 -9.35
N ALA A 219 5.76 5.41 -8.39
CA ALA A 219 6.05 5.08 -6.99
C ALA A 219 6.64 3.67 -6.83
N MET A 220 6.12 2.66 -7.54
CA MET A 220 6.60 1.28 -7.48
C MET A 220 8.04 1.13 -8.01
N TYR A 221 8.39 1.91 -9.05
CA TYR A 221 9.72 1.90 -9.67
C TYR A 221 10.71 2.92 -9.07
N ALA A 222 10.27 3.85 -8.20
CA ALA A 222 11.15 4.84 -7.57
C ALA A 222 12.38 4.24 -6.85
N PRO A 223 12.27 3.14 -6.09
CA PRO A 223 13.46 2.52 -5.50
C PRO A 223 14.45 1.99 -6.55
N VAL A 224 13.98 1.61 -7.74
CA VAL A 224 14.87 1.18 -8.83
C VAL A 224 15.63 2.36 -9.42
N CYS A 225 14.98 3.52 -9.55
CA CYS A 225 15.67 4.76 -9.92
C CYS A 225 16.80 5.08 -8.94
N ALA A 226 16.53 4.97 -7.63
CA ALA A 226 17.55 5.15 -6.60
C ALA A 226 18.69 4.14 -6.74
N ARG A 227 18.40 2.83 -6.84
CA ARG A 227 19.41 1.78 -7.03
C ARG A 227 20.29 2.04 -8.26
N PHE A 228 19.69 2.37 -9.40
CA PHE A 228 20.45 2.64 -10.63
C PHE A 228 21.36 3.86 -10.50
N THR A 229 20.98 4.85 -9.70
CA THR A 229 21.84 6.01 -9.38
C THR A 229 22.92 5.65 -8.37
N THR A 230 22.61 4.93 -7.29
CA THR A 230 23.59 4.49 -6.28
C THR A 230 24.72 3.67 -6.91
N TYR A 231 24.41 2.76 -7.84
CA TYR A 231 25.40 1.84 -8.44
C TYR A 231 25.86 2.23 -9.85
N ASP A 232 25.57 3.47 -10.30
CA ASP A 232 25.93 3.97 -11.63
C ASP A 232 25.61 3.01 -12.79
N VAL A 233 24.44 2.36 -12.74
CA VAL A 233 24.02 1.39 -13.75
C VAL A 233 24.02 2.07 -15.13
N PRO A 234 24.66 1.47 -16.16
CA PRO A 234 24.63 2.00 -17.52
C PRO A 234 23.19 1.95 -18.06
N LEU A 235 22.68 3.12 -18.45
CA LEU A 235 21.30 3.31 -18.91
C LEU A 235 21.30 4.13 -20.19
N ASP A 236 20.33 3.87 -21.06
CA ASP A 236 20.04 4.73 -22.19
C ASP A 236 19.60 6.14 -21.74
N PRO A 237 19.67 7.15 -22.62
CA PRO A 237 19.35 8.53 -22.26
C PRO A 237 17.93 8.73 -21.71
N ALA A 238 16.92 7.98 -22.18
CA ALA A 238 15.54 8.13 -21.74
C ALA A 238 15.34 7.54 -20.34
N SER A 239 15.85 6.34 -20.09
CA SER A 239 15.83 5.73 -18.74
C SER A 239 16.60 6.58 -17.72
N ARG A 240 17.76 7.13 -18.10
CA ARG A 240 18.52 8.05 -17.24
C ARG A 240 17.76 9.35 -16.97
N ALA A 241 17.03 9.88 -17.95
CA ALA A 241 16.18 11.05 -17.76
C ALA A 241 15.02 10.76 -16.80
N TYR A 242 14.38 9.60 -16.93
CA TYR A 242 13.33 9.15 -16.02
C TYR A 242 13.83 9.01 -14.57
N CYS A 243 15.01 8.42 -14.34
CA CYS A 243 15.61 8.37 -13.01
C CYS A 243 15.80 9.78 -12.41
N ARG A 244 16.29 10.75 -13.20
CA ARG A 244 16.42 12.14 -12.73
C ARG A 244 15.07 12.76 -12.40
N THR A 245 14.04 12.54 -13.23
CA THR A 245 12.69 13.03 -12.98
C THR A 245 12.14 12.49 -11.66
N MET A 246 12.29 11.19 -11.41
CA MET A 246 11.83 10.57 -10.17
C MET A 246 12.60 11.07 -8.94
N LEU A 247 13.93 11.16 -9.04
CA LEU A 247 14.74 11.66 -7.94
C LEU A 247 14.47 13.14 -7.63
N ALA A 248 14.04 13.93 -8.62
CA ALA A 248 13.69 15.34 -8.43
C ALA A 248 12.29 15.58 -7.84
N LEU A 249 11.47 14.54 -7.62
CA LEU A 249 10.16 14.69 -7.00
C LEU A 249 10.29 15.31 -5.60
N PRO A 250 9.46 16.29 -5.21
CA PRO A 250 9.52 16.88 -3.86
C PRO A 250 9.42 15.85 -2.74
N ALA A 251 8.51 14.88 -2.86
CA ALA A 251 8.38 13.78 -1.90
C ALA A 251 9.62 12.87 -1.88
N MET A 252 10.26 12.64 -3.03
CA MET A 252 11.51 11.86 -3.07
C MET A 252 12.65 12.61 -2.38
N GLN A 253 12.75 13.93 -2.56
CA GLN A 253 13.72 14.77 -1.86
C GLN A 253 13.48 14.81 -0.34
N GLU A 254 12.21 14.88 0.08
CA GLU A 254 11.82 14.75 1.50
C GLU A 254 12.30 13.41 2.08
N TRP A 255 12.04 12.30 1.38
CA TRP A 255 12.49 10.99 1.81
C TRP A 255 14.01 10.86 1.88
N LEU A 256 14.71 11.35 0.85
CA LEU A 256 16.18 11.34 0.79
C LEU A 256 16.80 12.12 1.95
N ALA A 257 16.28 13.33 2.24
CA ALA A 257 16.76 14.13 3.36
C ALA A 257 16.58 13.42 4.70
N ALA A 258 15.42 12.77 4.90
CA ALA A 258 15.16 12.01 6.11
C ALA A 258 16.02 10.74 6.21
N ALA A 259 16.25 10.03 5.09
CA ALA A 259 17.13 8.86 5.04
C ALA A 259 18.58 9.21 5.38
N LEU A 260 19.09 10.34 4.89
CA LEU A 260 20.44 10.83 5.22
C LEU A 260 20.61 11.20 6.70
N ALA A 261 19.51 11.55 7.38
CA ALA A 261 19.49 11.90 8.80
C ALA A 261 19.31 10.69 9.73
N GLU A 262 18.95 9.52 9.22
CA GLU A 262 18.90 8.29 10.03
C GLU A 262 20.32 7.99 10.58
N PRO A 263 20.46 7.44 11.80
CA PRO A 263 21.75 6.94 12.25
C PRO A 263 22.23 5.75 11.38
N ASP A 264 23.53 5.47 11.37
CA ASP A 264 24.08 4.29 10.72
C ASP A 264 23.84 3.08 11.65
N GLU A 265 22.62 2.52 11.61
CA GLU A 265 22.20 1.47 12.56
C GLU A 265 22.54 0.04 12.11
N MET A 266 23.03 -0.18 10.88
CA MET A 266 23.15 -1.52 10.30
C MET A 266 24.48 -1.79 9.57
N GLU A 267 25.56 -2.01 10.33
CA GLU A 267 26.87 -2.48 9.80
C GLU A 267 26.74 -3.76 8.93
N GLU A 268 25.75 -4.63 9.21
CA GLU A 268 25.50 -5.87 8.46
C GLU A 268 24.89 -5.68 7.06
N LEU A 269 24.44 -4.47 6.69
CA LEU A 269 23.99 -4.14 5.33
C LEU A 269 25.04 -3.38 4.53
N ASP A 270 26.07 -2.88 5.21
CA ASP A 270 27.22 -2.20 4.60
C ASP A 270 28.32 -3.20 4.15
N VAL A 271 27.97 -4.49 4.06
CA VAL A 271 28.89 -5.55 3.60
C VAL A 271 29.40 -5.19 2.21
N GLU A 272 30.72 -5.03 2.11
CA GLU A 272 31.46 -4.79 0.87
C GLU A 272 31.01 -5.80 -0.21
N PHE A 273 30.30 -5.30 -1.22
CA PHE A 273 29.88 -6.06 -2.42
C PHE A 273 30.96 -6.04 -3.52
#